data_AF-A0A9E0WIU1-F1
#
_entry.id   AF-A0A9E0WIU1-F1
#
_cell.length_a   1.000
_cell.length_b   1.000
_cell.length_c   1.000
_cell.angle_alpha   90.00
_cell.angle_beta   90.00
_cell.angle_gamma   90.00
#
_symmetry.space_group_name_H-M   'P 1'
#
loop_
_entity.id
_entity.type
_entity.pdbx_description
1 polymer ?
#
loop_
_entity_poly.entity_id
_entity_poly.type
_entity_poly.pdbx_seq_one_letter_code
_entity_poly.pdbx_strand_id
1 'polypeptide(L)'
;MADEAMHTQMTNPAGPVDLETGISLIEAGQAEDSLVVDLGDGCLARADGRKGLQGLLQRLRGHRALTSMAYSTSSEALVPMRSVTPDMHPDVVAILDALKHRA
;
A
#
# COMPACT_ATOMS: atom_id res chain seq x y z
N MET A 1 -23.98 23.88 20.55
CA MET A 1 -23.67 22.63 19.84
C MET A 1 -22.32 22.88 19.17
N ALA A 2 -21.19 22.94 19.88
CA ALA A 2 -20.44 21.86 20.53
C ALA A 2 -20.11 20.72 19.54
N ASP A 3 -19.01 20.86 18.81
CA ASP A 3 -17.86 19.93 18.78
C ASP A 3 -16.91 20.37 17.65
N GLU A 4 -16.07 21.39 17.90
CA GLU A 4 -14.97 21.72 16.99
C GLU A 4 -13.76 20.91 17.48
N ALA A 5 -13.52 19.80 16.79
CA ALA A 5 -12.55 18.78 17.11
C ALA A 5 -11.21 19.41 17.52
N MET A 6 -10.84 19.12 18.76
CA MET A 6 -9.62 19.53 19.44
C MET A 6 -8.40 19.10 18.60
N HIS A 7 -7.92 20.01 17.74
CA HIS A 7 -6.66 19.87 17.00
C HIS A 7 -5.54 19.84 18.04
N THR A 8 -5.18 18.63 18.49
CA THR A 8 -4.10 18.48 19.45
C THR A 8 -2.81 18.71 18.66
N GLN A 9 -2.37 19.96 18.65
CA GLN A 9 -1.07 20.38 18.14
C GLN A 9 -0.02 19.76 19.06
N MET A 10 0.45 18.56 18.71
CA MET A 10 1.41 17.80 19.50
C MET A 10 2.79 17.98 18.89
N THR A 11 3.58 18.81 19.55
CA THR A 11 4.92 19.21 19.14
C THR A 11 5.91 18.06 19.33
N ASN A 12 6.29 17.40 18.24
CA ASN A 12 7.59 16.72 18.16
C ASN A 12 8.66 17.82 18.02
N PRO A 13 9.69 17.91 18.89
CA PRO A 13 10.72 18.95 18.80
C PRO A 13 11.50 18.94 17.47
N ALA A 14 11.51 17.81 16.75
CA ALA A 14 12.14 17.67 15.45
C ALA A 14 11.18 17.81 14.24
N GLY A 15 9.88 18.03 14.49
CA GLY A 15 8.85 18.04 13.45
C GLY A 15 8.50 16.64 12.90
N PRO A 16 7.49 16.53 12.03
CA PRO A 16 7.16 15.29 11.34
C PRO A 16 8.27 14.88 10.36
N VAL A 17 8.57 13.59 10.28
CA VAL A 17 9.46 13.02 9.25
C VAL A 17 8.64 12.40 8.12
N ASP A 18 9.23 12.24 6.94
CA ASP A 18 8.56 11.53 5.83
C ASP A 18 8.39 10.02 6.10
N LEU A 19 7.56 9.37 5.29
CA LEU A 19 7.24 7.95 5.37
C LEU A 19 8.46 7.02 5.36
N GLU A 20 9.40 7.20 4.42
CA GLU A 20 10.53 6.28 4.26
C GLU A 20 11.57 6.48 5.38
N THR A 21 11.79 7.74 5.77
CA THR A 21 12.62 8.09 6.93
C THR A 21 12.03 7.48 8.22
N GLY A 22 10.71 7.62 8.42
CA GLY A 22 10.01 7.05 9.56
C GLY A 22 10.13 5.53 9.63
N ILE A 23 9.94 4.83 8.51
CA ILE A 23 10.14 3.37 8.43
C ILE A 23 11.59 3.00 8.78
N SER A 24 12.56 3.68 8.17
CA SER A 24 13.99 3.39 8.36
C SER A 24 14.43 3.57 9.81
N LEU A 25 13.99 4.65 10.48
CA LEU A 25 14.30 4.91 11.88
C LEU A 25 13.74 3.82 12.80
N ILE A 26 12.50 3.36 12.57
CA ILE A 26 11.90 2.32 13.40
C ILE A 26 12.59 0.96 13.16
N GLU A 27 12.91 0.64 11.91
CA GLU A 27 13.61 -0.61 11.56
C GLU A 27 15.05 -0.65 12.11
N ALA A 28 15.73 0.49 12.14
CA ALA A 28 17.07 0.63 12.73
C ALA A 28 17.05 0.66 14.27
N GLY A 29 15.88 0.69 14.91
CA GLY A 29 15.75 0.84 16.36
C GLY A 29 16.18 2.22 16.87
N GLN A 30 16.18 3.23 16.01
CA GLN A 30 16.58 4.61 16.30
C GLN A 30 15.38 5.56 16.45
N ALA A 31 14.16 5.06 16.27
CA ALA A 31 12.95 5.84 16.46
C ALA A 31 12.67 6.11 17.94
N GLU A 32 12.44 7.38 18.28
CA GLU A 32 11.89 7.78 19.57
C GLU A 32 10.38 7.47 19.65
N ASP A 33 9.85 7.26 20.85
CA ASP A 33 8.40 7.06 21.06
C ASP A 33 7.56 8.29 20.65
N SER A 34 8.20 9.46 20.58
CA SER A 34 7.64 10.75 20.14
C SER A 34 7.57 10.89 18.61
N LEU A 35 8.06 9.89 17.84
CA LEU A 35 8.13 9.95 16.38
C LEU A 35 6.75 10.22 15.76
N VAL A 36 6.69 11.28 14.95
CA VAL A 36 5.55 11.63 14.11
C VAL A 36 5.97 11.49 12.66
N VAL A 37 5.19 10.75 11.89
CA VAL A 37 5.42 10.49 10.46
C VAL A 37 4.34 11.19 9.65
N ASP A 38 4.74 11.99 8.68
CA ASP A 38 3.86 12.61 7.69
C ASP A 38 3.58 11.62 6.55
N LEU A 39 2.29 11.35 6.32
CA LEU A 39 1.80 10.48 5.25
C LEU A 39 1.37 11.27 4.00
N GLY A 40 1.48 12.60 4.03
CA GLY A 40 0.95 13.50 3.02
C GLY A 40 -0.50 13.91 3.30
N ASP A 41 -1.00 14.89 2.55
CA ASP A 41 -2.39 15.39 2.63
C ASP A 41 -2.84 15.83 4.04
N GLY A 42 -1.89 16.29 4.86
CA GLY A 42 -2.14 16.68 6.26
C GLY A 42 -2.38 15.50 7.20
N CYS A 43 -2.13 14.27 6.75
CA CYS A 43 -2.29 13.06 7.55
C CYS A 43 -0.98 12.75 8.31
N LEU A 44 -1.05 12.72 9.63
CA LEU A 44 0.07 12.38 10.51
C LEU A 44 -0.16 11.06 11.23
N ALA A 45 0.89 10.24 11.35
CA ALA A 45 0.88 8.96 12.03
C ALA A 45 1.87 8.94 13.21
N ARG A 46 1.49 8.28 14.30
CA ARG A 46 2.29 8.17 15.52
C ARG A 46 2.08 6.84 16.25
N ALA A 47 2.90 6.59 17.26
CA ALA A 47 2.85 5.41 18.11
C ALA A 47 1.97 5.61 19.35
N ASP A 48 0.65 5.78 19.18
CA ASP A 48 -0.31 6.07 20.27
C ASP A 48 -1.03 4.85 20.86
N GLY A 49 -0.81 3.66 20.32
CA GLY A 49 -1.47 2.43 20.73
C GLY A 49 -0.62 1.53 21.62
N ARG A 50 -1.23 0.48 22.20
CA ARG A 50 -0.57 -0.56 23.01
C ARG A 50 0.63 -1.25 22.33
N LYS A 51 0.67 -1.22 20.99
CA LYS A 51 1.73 -1.81 20.17
C LYS A 51 2.88 -0.84 19.88
N GLY A 52 2.80 0.42 20.32
CA GLY A 52 3.84 1.44 20.18
C GLY A 52 4.40 1.56 18.75
N LEU A 53 5.72 1.70 18.66
CA LEU A 53 6.47 1.81 17.41
C LEU A 53 6.29 0.61 16.46
N GLN A 54 6.08 -0.60 17.00
CA GLN A 54 5.83 -1.79 16.17
C GLN A 54 4.48 -1.70 15.45
N GLY A 55 3.45 -1.21 16.14
CA GLY A 55 2.15 -0.94 15.54
C GLY A 55 2.21 0.19 14.51
N LEU A 56 3.01 1.22 14.78
CA LEU A 56 3.26 2.30 13.83
C LEU A 56 3.95 1.75 12.57
N LEU A 57 5.06 1.01 12.70
CA LEU A 57 5.79 0.41 11.57
C LEU A 57 4.88 -0.42 10.66
N GLN A 58 4.00 -1.24 11.26
CA GLN A 58 3.04 -2.04 10.49
C GLN A 58 2.11 -1.16 9.66
N ARG A 59 1.59 -0.06 10.22
CA ARG A 59 0.74 0.89 9.50
C ARG A 59 1.49 1.63 8.39
N LEU A 60 2.73 2.07 8.64
CA LEU A 60 3.55 2.75 7.64
C LEU A 60 3.84 1.85 6.44
N ARG A 61 4.23 0.59 6.69
CA ARG A 61 4.44 -0.40 5.62
C ARG A 61 3.16 -0.68 4.83
N GLY A 62 2.02 -0.77 5.52
CA GLY A 62 0.71 -0.90 4.89
C GLY A 62 0.35 0.29 4.01
N HIS A 63 0.55 1.51 4.52
CA HIS A 63 0.34 2.75 3.76
C HIS A 63 1.23 2.77 2.51
N ARG A 64 2.54 2.51 2.65
CA ARG A 64 3.47 2.41 1.50
C ARG A 64 2.98 1.43 0.43
N ALA A 65 2.53 0.25 0.84
CA ALA A 65 2.02 -0.76 -0.09
C ALA A 65 0.77 -0.29 -0.82
N LEU A 66 -0.20 0.27 -0.11
CA LEU A 66 -1.45 0.79 -0.69
C LEU A 66 -1.18 1.96 -1.65
N THR A 67 -0.30 2.87 -1.26
CA THR A 67 0.10 4.02 -2.08
C THR A 67 0.79 3.56 -3.37
N SER A 68 1.73 2.62 -3.27
CA SER A 68 2.35 2.00 -4.46
C SER A 68 1.33 1.27 -5.34
N MET A 69 0.33 0.61 -4.77
CA MET A 69 -0.74 -0.04 -5.53
C MET A 69 -1.60 0.99 -6.26
N ALA A 70 -2.04 2.06 -5.59
CA ALA A 70 -2.84 3.12 -6.21
C ALA A 70 -2.10 3.79 -7.38
N TYR A 71 -0.82 4.08 -7.22
CA TYR A 71 0.02 4.65 -8.27
C TYR A 71 0.43 3.65 -9.37
N SER A 72 0.47 2.35 -9.08
CA SER A 72 0.73 1.32 -10.11
C SER A 72 -0.52 0.88 -10.85
N THR A 73 -1.72 0.98 -10.26
CA THR A 73 -2.99 0.80 -10.99
C THR A 73 -3.27 1.94 -11.98
N SER A 74 -2.56 3.06 -11.87
CA SER A 74 -2.56 4.13 -12.87
C SER A 74 -1.52 3.91 -13.98
N SER A 75 -0.63 2.93 -13.83
CA SER A 75 0.18 2.39 -14.92
C SER A 75 -0.56 1.21 -15.54
N GLU A 76 -1.49 1.53 -16.43
CA GLU A 76 -1.83 0.75 -17.62
C GLU A 76 -1.47 -0.74 -17.53
N ALA A 77 -2.46 -1.54 -17.12
CA ALA A 77 -2.44 -2.98 -17.29
C ALA A 77 -2.47 -3.31 -18.80
N LEU A 78 -1.38 -3.05 -19.50
CA LEU A 78 -1.05 -3.65 -20.78
C LEU A 78 0.10 -4.62 -20.53
N VAL A 79 -0.25 -5.78 -19.98
CA VAL A 79 0.42 -6.99 -20.44
C VAL A 79 -0.14 -7.20 -21.84
N PRO A 80 0.60 -6.92 -22.94
CA PRO A 80 0.18 -7.46 -24.21
C PRO A 80 0.18 -8.97 -24.02
N MET A 81 -1.01 -9.57 -24.02
CA MET A 81 -1.15 -11.01 -24.22
C MET A 81 -0.36 -11.29 -25.49
N ARG A 82 0.86 -11.82 -25.35
CA ARG A 82 1.56 -12.41 -26.48
C ARG A 82 0.58 -13.48 -26.95
N SER A 83 -0.02 -13.27 -28.11
CA SER A 83 -0.82 -14.25 -28.82
C SER A 83 0.12 -15.38 -29.23
N VAL A 84 0.59 -16.14 -28.25
CA VAL A 84 1.10 -17.46 -28.45
C VAL A 84 -0.17 -18.22 -28.78
N THR A 85 -0.36 -18.55 -30.05
CA THR A 85 -1.23 -19.67 -30.42
C THR A 85 -0.91 -20.78 -29.43
N PRO A 86 -1.82 -21.10 -28.50
CA PRO A 86 -1.51 -22.05 -27.45
C PRO A 86 -1.13 -23.34 -28.14
N ASP A 87 0.00 -23.92 -27.76
CA ASP A 87 0.37 -25.28 -28.13
C ASP A 87 -0.66 -26.20 -27.48
N MET A 88 -1.80 -26.36 -28.16
CA MET A 88 -2.96 -27.05 -27.64
C MET A 88 -2.82 -28.53 -27.96
N HIS A 89 -2.95 -29.35 -26.92
CA HIS A 89 -3.06 -30.79 -27.06
C HIS A 89 -4.22 -31.13 -28.03
N PRO A 90 -4.06 -32.12 -28.93
CA PRO A 90 -5.06 -32.45 -29.95
C PRO A 90 -6.47 -32.68 -29.39
N ASP A 91 -6.57 -33.24 -28.18
CA ASP A 91 -7.86 -33.47 -27.52
C ASP A 91 -8.61 -32.16 -27.19
N VAL A 92 -7.88 -31.09 -26.84
CA VAL A 92 -8.48 -29.78 -26.55
C VAL A 92 -9.01 -29.14 -27.83
N VAL A 93 -8.31 -29.33 -28.95
CA VAL A 93 -8.74 -28.86 -30.27
C VAL A 93 -10.06 -29.54 -30.67
N ALA A 94 -10.15 -30.86 -30.49
CA ALA A 94 -11.36 -31.62 -30.82
C ALA A 94 -12.59 -31.17 -30.02
N ILE A 95 -12.42 -30.88 -28.72
CA ILE A 95 -13.50 -30.39 -27.86
C ILE A 95 -13.97 -29.00 -28.31
N LEU A 96 -13.04 -28.07 -28.54
CA LEU A 96 -13.39 -26.71 -28.96
C LEU A 96 -14.05 -26.69 -30.34
N ASP A 97 -13.62 -27.56 -31.25
CA ASP A 97 -14.22 -27.69 -32.58
C ASP A 97 -15.64 -28.25 -32.51
N ALA A 98 -15.88 -29.27 -31.69
CA ALA A 98 -17.23 -29.81 -31.45
C ALA A 98 -18.20 -28.76 -30.88
N LEU A 99 -17.70 -27.82 -30.05
CA LEU A 99 -18.51 -26.74 -29.49
C LEU A 99 -18.85 -25.65 -30.52
N LYS A 100 -17.97 -25.39 -31.50
CA LYS A 100 -18.22 -24.38 -32.55
C LYS A 100 -19.34 -24.75 -33.51
N HIS A 101 -19.58 -26.04 -33.72
CA HIS A 101 -20.63 -26.54 -34.63
C HIS A 101 -22.01 -26.67 -33.96
N ARG A 102 -22.15 -26.23 -32.70
CA ARG A 102 -23.39 -26.31 -31.92
C ARG A 102 -24.10 -24.95 -31.75
N ALA A 103 -23.68 -23.93 -32.50
CA ALA A 103 -24.31 -22.61 -32.57
C ALA A 103 -25.00 -22.39 -33.92
#